data_AF-A0A432IYQ3-F1
#
_entry.id   AF-A0A432IYQ3-F1
#
_cell.length_a   1.000
_cell.length_b   1.000
_cell.length_c   1.000
_cell.angle_alpha   90.00
_cell.angle_beta   90.00
_cell.angle_gamma   90.00
#
_symmetry.space_group_name_H-M   'P 1'
#
loop_
_entity.id
_entity.type
_entity.pdbx_description
1 polymer ?
#
loop_
_entity_poly.entity_id
_entity_poly.type
_entity_poly.pdbx_seq_one_letter_code
_entity_poly.pdbx_strand_id
1 'polypeptide(L)'
;MSHTSPLPEDLKNRLLAAGVKDDATLHAALDADPQLRMDYEQWLLNETIYTFAKAENREALADLARQVPALTTDRFIASVENAIDVALKMNHYDDAEALRQRLDALKEIRAHQAYQRQPALARAVLAFVQAPDDVRAQEAYEAHKQWLDSDEAERLLKEDFEAQDNKSVSLLHNRLKMLRRLRRA
;
A
#
# COMPACT_ATOMS: atom_id res chain seq x y z
N MET A 1 18.92 -19.77 -0.64
CA MET A 1 18.07 -20.92 -0.29
C MET A 1 16.76 -20.39 0.26
N SER A 2 15.69 -20.47 -0.51
CA SER A 2 14.38 -19.96 -0.13
C SER A 2 13.74 -20.92 0.86
N HIS A 3 13.81 -20.60 2.15
CA HIS A 3 13.04 -21.30 3.18
C HIS A 3 11.60 -20.78 3.14
N THR A 4 10.82 -21.27 2.18
CA THR A 4 9.36 -21.33 2.34
C THR A 4 9.12 -22.32 3.48
N SER A 5 8.46 -21.91 4.57
CA SER A 5 8.15 -22.89 5.59
C SER A 5 7.18 -23.91 4.99
N PRO A 6 7.42 -25.21 5.19
CA PRO A 6 6.58 -26.23 4.60
C PRO A 6 5.15 -26.10 5.14
N LEU A 7 4.17 -26.40 4.29
CA LEU A 7 2.77 -26.47 4.69
C LEU A 7 2.64 -27.36 5.94
N PRO A 8 1.97 -26.90 7.02
CA PRO A 8 1.77 -27.70 8.23
C PRO A 8 1.18 -29.07 7.89
N GLU A 9 1.71 -30.14 8.45
CA GLU A 9 1.32 -31.50 8.06
C GLU A 9 -0.18 -31.79 8.27
N ASP A 10 -0.81 -31.19 9.29
CA ASP A 10 -2.26 -31.26 9.47
C ASP A 10 -3.03 -30.62 8.30
N LEU A 11 -2.67 -29.39 7.93
CA LEU A 11 -3.28 -28.65 6.84
C LEU A 11 -3.06 -29.37 5.51
N LYS A 12 -1.86 -29.91 5.29
CA LYS A 12 -1.51 -30.73 4.12
C LYS A 12 -2.37 -32.00 4.04
N ASN A 13 -2.53 -32.72 5.14
CA ASN A 13 -3.37 -33.92 5.19
C ASN A 13 -4.83 -33.59 4.90
N ARG A 14 -5.35 -32.47 5.40
CA ARG A 14 -6.71 -32.00 5.13
C ARG A 14 -6.91 -31.59 3.68
N LEU A 15 -5.96 -30.88 3.06
CA LEU A 15 -6.00 -30.57 1.62
C LEU A 15 -5.94 -31.86 0.76
N LEU A 16 -5.09 -32.82 1.11
CA LEU A 16 -5.02 -34.10 0.42
C LEU A 16 -6.32 -34.90 0.56
N ALA A 17 -6.92 -34.93 1.76
CA ALA A 17 -8.21 -35.57 2.00
C ALA A 17 -9.36 -34.88 1.23
N ALA A 18 -9.27 -33.56 1.04
CA ALA A 18 -10.20 -32.80 0.20
C ALA A 18 -9.97 -32.98 -1.31
N GLY A 19 -8.96 -33.78 -1.70
CA GLY A 19 -8.69 -34.13 -3.10
C GLY A 19 -7.90 -33.08 -3.87
N VAL A 20 -7.21 -32.16 -3.20
CA VAL A 20 -6.38 -31.12 -3.83
C VAL A 20 -5.19 -31.74 -4.54
N LYS A 21 -5.04 -31.45 -5.84
CA LYS A 21 -3.95 -31.92 -6.71
C LYS A 21 -3.33 -30.80 -7.55
N ASP A 22 -4.08 -29.72 -7.74
CA ASP A 22 -3.75 -28.55 -8.55
C ASP A 22 -4.49 -27.32 -8.00
N ASP A 23 -4.25 -26.15 -8.59
CA ASP A 23 -4.88 -24.90 -8.15
C ASP A 23 -6.41 -24.92 -8.31
N ALA A 24 -6.93 -25.59 -9.33
CA ALA A 24 -8.38 -25.66 -9.57
C ALA A 24 -9.08 -26.47 -8.48
N THR A 25 -8.52 -27.62 -8.11
CA THR A 25 -9.01 -28.47 -7.03
C THR A 25 -8.76 -27.87 -5.65
N LEU A 26 -7.70 -27.07 -5.49
CA LEU A 26 -7.49 -26.26 -4.29
C LEU A 26 -8.65 -25.29 -4.08
N HIS A 27 -8.98 -24.46 -5.08
CA HIS A 27 -10.10 -23.52 -4.96
C HIS A 27 -11.42 -24.23 -4.65
N ALA A 28 -11.72 -25.33 -5.36
CA ALA A 28 -12.93 -26.11 -5.08
C ALA A 28 -12.98 -26.66 -3.64
N ALA A 29 -11.84 -27.13 -3.11
CA ALA A 29 -11.75 -27.62 -1.73
C ALA A 29 -11.94 -26.49 -0.70
N LEU A 30 -11.32 -25.33 -0.93
CA LEU A 30 -11.47 -24.15 -0.06
C LEU A 30 -12.88 -23.55 -0.14
N ASP A 31 -13.59 -23.73 -1.26
CA ASP A 31 -14.99 -23.33 -1.42
C ASP A 31 -15.95 -24.27 -0.66
N ALA A 32 -15.62 -25.56 -0.62
CA ALA A 32 -16.43 -26.57 0.05
C ALA A 32 -16.27 -26.59 1.58
N ASP A 33 -15.09 -26.20 2.09
CA ASP A 33 -14.78 -26.20 3.53
C ASP A 33 -14.30 -24.81 4.00
N PRO A 34 -15.18 -24.01 4.63
CA PRO A 34 -14.82 -22.70 5.15
C PRO A 34 -13.73 -22.72 6.22
N GLN A 35 -13.65 -23.77 7.04
CA GLN A 35 -12.62 -23.86 8.08
C GLN A 35 -11.26 -24.15 7.45
N LEU A 36 -11.20 -25.07 6.48
CA LEU A 36 -10.01 -25.33 5.69
C LEU A 36 -9.50 -24.08 4.97
N ARG A 37 -10.43 -23.28 4.42
CA ARG A 37 -10.09 -21.97 3.85
C ARG A 37 -9.45 -21.03 4.86
N MET A 38 -10.08 -20.85 6.02
CA MET A 38 -9.55 -19.97 7.07
C MET A 38 -8.15 -20.39 7.50
N ASP A 39 -7.94 -21.68 7.73
CA ASP A 39 -6.64 -22.21 8.18
C ASP A 39 -5.57 -22.05 7.09
N TYR A 40 -5.92 -22.30 5.84
CA TYR A 40 -5.03 -22.11 4.69
C TYR A 40 -4.65 -20.64 4.49
N GLU A 41 -5.63 -19.73 4.51
CA GLU A 41 -5.40 -18.29 4.41
C GLU A 41 -4.54 -17.78 5.56
N GLN A 42 -4.78 -18.26 6.78
CA GLN A 42 -3.99 -17.86 7.95
C GLN A 42 -2.54 -18.35 7.84
N TRP A 43 -2.33 -19.59 7.38
CA TRP A 43 -0.98 -20.09 7.10
C TRP A 43 -0.28 -19.25 6.04
N LEU A 44 -0.94 -19.00 4.90
CA LEU A 44 -0.37 -18.19 3.82
C LEU A 44 -0.02 -16.78 4.27
N LEU A 45 -0.87 -16.16 5.10
CA LEU A 45 -0.63 -14.86 5.69
C LEU A 45 0.63 -14.87 6.57
N ASN A 46 0.78 -15.89 7.43
CA ASN A 46 1.96 -16.04 8.29
C ASN A 46 3.25 -16.22 7.47
N GLU A 47 3.21 -17.04 6.41
CA GLU A 47 4.33 -17.20 5.48
C GLU A 47 4.71 -15.89 4.78
N THR A 48 3.70 -15.11 4.41
CA THR A 48 3.90 -13.82 3.75
C THR A 48 4.55 -12.82 4.72
N ILE A 49 4.11 -12.79 5.98
CA ILE A 49 4.74 -11.95 7.03
C ILE A 49 6.19 -12.38 7.26
N TYR A 50 6.47 -13.68 7.31
CA TYR A 50 7.83 -14.19 7.48
C TYR A 50 8.74 -13.79 6.31
N THR A 51 8.25 -13.93 5.08
CA THR A 51 8.99 -13.52 3.88
C THR A 51 9.23 -12.01 3.86
N PHE A 52 8.23 -11.23 4.25
CA PHE A 52 8.33 -9.78 4.41
C PHE A 52 9.37 -9.38 5.47
N ALA A 53 9.38 -10.05 6.62
CA ALA A 53 10.35 -9.79 7.69
C ALA A 53 11.80 -10.04 7.25
N LYS A 54 12.00 -10.92 6.26
CA LYS A 54 13.31 -11.23 5.67
C LYS A 54 13.78 -10.29 4.57
N ALA A 55 12.93 -9.37 4.09
CA ALA A 55 13.37 -8.40 3.09
C ALA A 55 14.56 -7.61 3.65
N GLU A 56 15.71 -7.70 2.98
CA GLU A 56 16.97 -7.16 3.49
C GLU A 56 17.07 -5.64 3.34
N ASN A 57 16.39 -5.09 2.33
CA ASN A 57 16.42 -3.68 2.00
C ASN A 57 15.15 -3.24 1.27
N ARG A 58 15.07 -1.93 0.98
CA ARG A 58 13.93 -1.30 0.32
C ARG A 58 13.69 -1.81 -1.11
N GLU A 59 14.75 -2.15 -1.84
CA GLU A 59 14.64 -2.68 -3.21
C GLU A 59 14.04 -4.09 -3.20
N ALA A 60 14.55 -4.98 -2.34
CA ALA A 60 13.99 -6.31 -2.14
C ALA A 60 12.52 -6.25 -1.70
N LEU A 61 12.16 -5.29 -0.84
CA LEU A 61 10.78 -5.07 -0.42
C LEU A 61 9.89 -4.57 -1.57
N ALA A 62 10.40 -3.68 -2.42
CA ALA A 62 9.67 -3.20 -3.59
C ALA A 62 9.46 -4.32 -4.62
N ASP A 63 10.44 -5.19 -4.81
CA ASP A 63 10.35 -6.39 -5.66
C ASP A 63 9.31 -7.37 -5.13
N LEU A 64 9.36 -7.64 -3.83
CA LEU A 64 8.39 -8.50 -3.16
C LEU A 64 6.96 -7.94 -3.29
N ALA A 65 6.77 -6.63 -3.08
CA ALA A 65 5.47 -5.98 -3.23
C ALA A 65 4.93 -6.00 -4.67
N ARG A 66 5.81 -6.03 -5.69
CA ARG A 66 5.42 -6.21 -7.09
C ARG A 66 5.01 -7.65 -7.39
N GLN A 67 5.72 -8.63 -6.83
CA GLN A 67 5.47 -10.06 -7.06
C GLN A 67 4.24 -10.55 -6.30
N VAL A 68 3.97 -9.98 -5.12
CA VAL A 68 2.87 -10.39 -4.26
C VAL A 68 2.02 -9.15 -3.92
N PRO A 69 1.03 -8.81 -4.77
CA PRO A 69 0.19 -7.62 -4.59
C PRO A 69 -0.53 -7.55 -3.23
N ALA A 70 -0.78 -8.72 -2.63
CA ALA A 70 -1.40 -8.85 -1.32
C ALA A 70 -0.67 -8.09 -0.20
N LEU A 71 0.65 -7.87 -0.31
CA LEU A 71 1.40 -7.09 0.69
C LEU A 71 0.92 -5.64 0.79
N THR A 72 0.37 -5.08 -0.30
CA THR A 72 -0.06 -3.67 -0.32
C THR A 72 -1.51 -3.49 0.15
N THR A 73 -2.16 -4.55 0.62
CA THR A 73 -3.55 -4.51 1.12
C THR A 73 -3.60 -4.07 2.58
N ASP A 74 -4.72 -3.47 2.98
CA ASP A 74 -4.95 -3.06 4.37
C ASP A 74 -4.97 -4.29 5.32
N ARG A 75 -5.47 -5.44 4.85
CA ARG A 75 -5.46 -6.70 5.62
C ARG A 75 -4.04 -7.13 5.98
N PHE A 76 -3.11 -7.07 5.02
CA PHE A 76 -1.71 -7.44 5.29
C PHE A 76 -1.03 -6.45 6.23
N ILE A 77 -1.21 -5.15 6.00
CA ILE A 77 -0.66 -4.08 6.85
C ILE A 77 -1.11 -4.27 8.31
N ALA A 78 -2.41 -4.46 8.54
CA ALA A 78 -2.95 -4.70 9.87
C ALA A 78 -2.38 -5.98 10.53
N SER A 79 -2.09 -7.00 9.72
CA SER A 79 -1.50 -8.24 10.21
C SER A 79 -0.04 -8.06 10.65
N VAL A 80 0.74 -7.24 9.94
CA VAL A 80 2.10 -6.86 10.34
C VAL A 80 2.07 -5.98 11.60
N GLU A 81 1.12 -5.05 11.71
CA GLU A 81 0.92 -4.23 12.92
C GLU A 81 0.62 -5.11 14.15
N ASN A 82 -0.26 -6.11 14.00
CA ASN A 82 -0.49 -7.09 15.06
C ASN A 82 0.76 -7.94 15.38
N ALA A 83 1.56 -8.32 14.38
CA ALA A 83 2.80 -9.06 14.59
C ALA A 83 3.83 -8.22 15.40
N ILE A 84 3.92 -6.92 15.12
CA ILE A 84 4.72 -5.95 15.90
C ILE A 84 4.22 -5.92 17.36
N ASP A 85 2.90 -5.79 17.58
CA ASP A 85 2.33 -5.76 18.93
C ASP A 85 2.59 -7.05 19.72
N VAL A 86 2.53 -8.20 19.06
CA VAL A 86 2.87 -9.50 19.66
C VAL A 86 4.36 -9.55 20.02
N ALA A 87 5.26 -9.13 19.12
CA ALA A 87 6.69 -9.09 19.39
C ALA A 87 7.03 -8.20 20.61
N LEU A 88 6.38 -7.04 20.73
CA LEU A 88 6.53 -6.15 21.89
C LEU A 88 6.06 -6.81 23.19
N LYS A 89 4.90 -7.49 23.18
CA LYS A 89 4.39 -8.22 24.34
C LYS A 89 5.32 -9.36 24.77
N MET A 90 6.05 -9.96 23.83
CA MET A 90 7.03 -11.02 24.07
C MET A 90 8.44 -10.48 24.39
N ASN A 91 8.63 -9.16 24.51
CA ASN A 91 9.92 -8.49 24.72
C ASN A 91 10.93 -8.66 23.57
N HIS A 92 10.47 -8.97 22.36
CA HIS A 92 11.30 -9.05 21.15
C HIS A 92 11.39 -7.67 20.48
N TYR A 93 12.02 -6.72 21.17
CA TYR A 93 12.04 -5.31 20.75
C TYR A 93 12.76 -5.07 19.42
N ASP A 94 13.87 -5.77 19.19
CA ASP A 94 14.65 -5.64 17.95
C ASP A 94 13.84 -6.12 16.73
N ASP A 95 13.12 -7.25 16.87
CA ASP A 95 12.23 -7.77 15.82
C ASP A 95 11.07 -6.81 15.54
N ALA A 96 10.46 -6.25 16.60
CA ALA A 96 9.38 -5.28 16.47
C ALA A 96 9.83 -4.02 15.73
N GLU A 97 11.01 -3.49 16.05
CA GLU A 97 11.57 -2.31 15.41
C GLU A 97 11.95 -2.59 13.94
N ALA A 98 12.57 -3.74 13.68
CA ALA A 98 12.91 -4.19 12.34
C ALA A 98 11.65 -4.36 11.45
N LEU A 99 10.54 -4.83 12.02
CA LEU A 99 9.25 -4.92 11.32
C LEU A 99 8.62 -3.55 11.08
N ARG A 100 8.69 -2.62 12.04
CA ARG A 100 8.20 -1.25 11.88
C ARG A 100 8.86 -0.53 10.71
N GLN A 101 10.19 -0.55 10.67
CA GLN A 101 10.95 0.11 9.60
C GLN A 101 10.58 -0.44 8.21
N ARG A 102 10.38 -1.76 8.11
CA ARG A 102 9.91 -2.39 6.87
C ARG A 102 8.47 -2.02 6.54
N LEU A 103 7.60 -1.93 7.55
CA LEU A 103 6.20 -1.56 7.36
C LEU A 103 6.08 -0.13 6.85
N ASP A 104 6.87 0.79 7.40
CA ASP A 104 6.92 2.18 6.94
C ASP A 104 7.44 2.25 5.49
N ALA A 105 8.51 1.54 5.17
CA ALA A 105 9.00 1.44 3.81
C ALA A 105 7.96 0.85 2.84
N LEU A 106 7.16 -0.14 3.27
CA LEU A 106 6.08 -0.72 2.47
C LEU A 106 4.95 0.29 2.24
N LYS A 107 4.57 1.06 3.26
CA LYS A 107 3.56 2.13 3.17
C LYS A 107 4.00 3.19 2.16
N GLU A 108 5.29 3.58 2.17
CA GLU A 108 5.86 4.48 1.16
C GLU A 108 5.82 3.89 -0.26
N ILE A 109 6.21 2.61 -0.41
CA ILE A 109 6.16 1.91 -1.70
C ILE A 109 4.73 1.88 -2.24
N ARG A 110 3.75 1.55 -1.40
CA ARG A 110 2.32 1.57 -1.75
C ARG A 110 1.88 2.96 -2.19
N ALA A 111 2.22 4.00 -1.43
CA ALA A 111 1.89 5.38 -1.76
C ALA A 111 2.49 5.80 -3.11
N HIS A 112 3.76 5.47 -3.35
CA HIS A 112 4.43 5.76 -4.61
C HIS A 112 3.81 4.99 -5.79
N GLN A 113 3.48 3.71 -5.63
CA GLN A 113 2.77 2.93 -6.65
C GLN A 113 1.38 3.50 -6.94
N ALA A 114 0.64 3.89 -5.91
CA ALA A 114 -0.65 4.54 -6.06
C ALA A 114 -0.51 5.85 -6.85
N TYR A 115 0.47 6.68 -6.49
CA TYR A 115 0.80 7.91 -7.22
C TYR A 115 1.11 7.61 -8.70
N GLN A 116 1.95 6.62 -9.00
CA GLN A 116 2.31 6.28 -10.38
C GLN A 116 1.15 5.78 -11.24
N ARG A 117 0.16 5.10 -10.64
CA ARG A 117 -1.02 4.60 -11.35
C ARG A 117 -2.04 5.70 -11.66
N GLN A 118 -1.93 6.87 -11.04
CA GLN A 118 -2.86 7.96 -11.29
C GLN A 118 -2.70 8.56 -12.70
N PRO A 119 -3.79 9.07 -13.29
CA PRO A 119 -3.73 9.86 -14.52
C PRO A 119 -2.71 11.00 -14.41
N ALA A 120 -2.09 11.39 -15.53
CA ALA A 120 -1.09 12.46 -15.55
C ALA A 120 -1.60 13.78 -14.93
N LEU A 121 -2.86 14.11 -15.20
CA LEU A 121 -3.55 15.25 -14.60
C LEU A 121 -3.63 15.15 -13.07
N ALA A 122 -4.09 14.02 -12.53
CA ALA A 122 -4.22 13.80 -11.09
C ALA A 122 -2.84 13.87 -10.40
N ARG A 123 -1.80 13.29 -11.01
CA ARG A 123 -0.42 13.41 -10.51
C ARG A 123 0.06 14.86 -10.47
N ALA A 124 -0.19 15.62 -11.53
CA ALA A 124 0.18 17.04 -11.60
C ALA A 124 -0.53 17.87 -10.52
N VAL A 125 -1.83 17.61 -10.32
CA VAL A 125 -2.62 18.25 -9.25
C VAL A 125 -2.07 17.89 -7.87
N LEU A 126 -1.80 16.60 -7.60
CA LEU A 126 -1.21 16.19 -6.32
C LEU A 126 0.16 16.80 -6.08
N ALA A 127 1.06 16.79 -7.06
CA ALA A 127 2.39 17.38 -6.94
C ALA A 127 2.32 18.88 -6.61
N PHE A 128 1.36 19.59 -7.22
CA PHE A 128 1.10 21.00 -6.93
C PHE A 128 0.53 21.23 -5.53
N VAL A 129 -0.47 20.44 -5.12
CA VAL A 129 -1.14 20.58 -3.81
C VAL A 129 -0.20 20.23 -2.66
N GLN A 130 0.47 19.08 -2.76
CA GLN A 130 1.32 18.52 -1.72
C GLN A 130 2.71 19.16 -1.64
N ALA A 131 3.02 20.10 -2.53
CA ALA A 131 4.25 20.87 -2.45
C ALA A 131 4.40 21.53 -1.06
N PRO A 132 5.57 21.42 -0.41
CA PRO A 132 5.76 21.82 0.98
C PRO A 132 5.63 23.33 1.20
N ASP A 133 5.84 24.13 0.16
CA ASP A 133 5.76 25.59 0.19
C ASP A 133 5.32 26.15 -1.18
N ASP A 134 5.16 27.46 -1.28
CA ASP A 134 4.69 28.13 -2.50
C ASP A 134 5.74 28.10 -3.62
N VAL A 135 7.04 28.09 -3.29
CA VAL A 135 8.11 28.03 -4.31
C VAL A 135 8.06 26.68 -5.01
N ARG A 136 7.99 25.59 -4.25
CA ARG A 136 7.86 24.23 -4.79
C ARG A 136 6.54 24.03 -5.53
N ALA A 137 5.46 24.66 -5.08
CA ALA A 137 4.19 24.62 -5.79
C ALA A 137 4.30 25.32 -7.15
N GLN A 138 5.01 26.45 -7.23
CA GLN A 138 5.24 27.14 -8.49
C GLN A 138 6.12 26.30 -9.44
N GLU A 139 7.18 25.68 -8.94
CA GLU A 139 8.01 24.74 -9.72
C GLU A 139 7.17 23.57 -10.27
N ALA A 140 6.31 22.98 -9.44
CA ALA A 140 5.40 21.92 -9.85
C ALA A 140 4.38 22.40 -10.91
N TYR A 141 3.90 23.64 -10.78
CA TYR A 141 3.05 24.26 -11.78
C TYR A 141 3.74 24.37 -13.13
N GLU A 142 4.94 24.95 -13.19
CA GLU A 142 5.69 25.11 -14.43
C GLU A 142 6.03 23.76 -15.07
N ALA A 143 6.44 22.77 -14.27
CA ALA A 143 6.76 21.43 -14.75
C ALA A 143 5.56 20.68 -15.35
N HIS A 144 4.35 21.04 -14.94
CA HIS A 144 3.12 20.36 -15.35
C HIS A 144 2.07 21.30 -15.95
N LYS A 145 2.50 22.44 -16.48
CA LYS A 145 1.64 23.52 -16.98
C LYS A 145 0.56 23.04 -17.96
N GLN A 146 0.94 22.16 -18.91
CA GLN A 146 0.02 21.56 -19.88
C GLN A 146 -1.20 20.82 -19.25
N TRP A 147 -1.06 20.33 -18.02
CA TRP A 147 -2.13 19.67 -17.28
C TRP A 147 -2.83 20.64 -16.34
N LEU A 148 -2.04 21.45 -15.63
CA LEU A 148 -2.51 22.38 -14.62
C LEU A 148 -3.19 23.63 -15.19
N ASP A 149 -3.08 23.91 -16.48
CA ASP A 149 -3.83 24.98 -17.16
C ASP A 149 -5.28 24.58 -17.53
N SER A 150 -5.66 23.31 -17.34
CA SER A 150 -6.99 22.81 -17.71
C SER A 150 -8.07 23.15 -16.68
N ASP A 151 -9.31 23.39 -17.13
CA ASP A 151 -10.46 23.52 -16.22
C ASP A 151 -10.72 22.24 -15.41
N GLU A 152 -10.27 21.09 -15.92
CA GLU A 152 -10.32 19.81 -15.22
C GLU A 152 -9.41 19.76 -13.99
N ALA A 153 -8.20 20.34 -14.04
CA ALA A 153 -7.35 20.48 -12.85
C ALA A 153 -8.04 21.33 -11.77
N GLU A 154 -8.77 22.38 -12.15
CA GLU A 154 -9.49 23.22 -11.18
C GLU A 154 -10.69 22.48 -10.57
N ARG A 155 -11.39 21.66 -11.36
CA ARG A 155 -12.51 20.82 -10.88
C ARG A 155 -12.01 19.76 -9.91
N LEU A 156 -10.97 19.01 -10.27
CA LEU A 156 -10.35 18.00 -9.40
C LEU A 156 -9.93 18.61 -8.06
N LEU A 157 -9.29 19.78 -8.10
CA LEU A 157 -8.93 20.50 -6.88
C LEU A 157 -10.14 20.82 -6.02
N LYS A 158 -11.25 21.28 -6.62
CA LYS A 158 -12.51 21.63 -5.93
C LYS A 158 -13.20 20.42 -5.32
N GLU A 159 -13.26 19.31 -6.03
CA GLU A 159 -13.89 18.06 -5.56
C GLU A 159 -13.16 17.51 -4.32
N ASP A 160 -11.82 17.60 -4.27
CA ASP A 160 -11.03 17.21 -3.10
C ASP A 160 -11.29 18.09 -1.85
N PHE A 161 -11.82 19.32 -2.00
CA PHE A 161 -12.18 20.15 -0.83
C PHE A 161 -13.36 19.58 -0.04
N GLU A 162 -14.29 18.90 -0.70
CA GLU A 162 -15.52 18.45 -0.05
C GLU A 162 -15.30 17.21 0.82
N ALA A 163 -14.18 16.50 0.62
CA ALA A 163 -13.87 15.23 1.25
C ALA A 163 -12.93 15.31 2.47
N GLN A 164 -12.41 16.49 2.86
CA GLN A 164 -11.31 16.60 3.83
C GLN A 164 -11.56 17.54 5.03
N ASP A 165 -10.82 17.28 6.12
CA ASP A 165 -10.83 18.02 7.39
C ASP A 165 -10.51 19.54 7.27
N ASN A 166 -10.95 20.34 8.25
CA ASN A 166 -10.87 21.82 8.24
C ASN A 166 -9.48 22.43 7.96
N LYS A 167 -8.40 21.77 8.39
CA LYS A 167 -7.02 22.26 8.13
C LYS A 167 -6.61 22.05 6.67
N SER A 168 -7.00 20.92 6.07
CA SER A 168 -6.73 20.61 4.67
C SER A 168 -7.49 21.56 3.74
N VAL A 169 -8.70 21.96 4.13
CA VAL A 169 -9.53 22.94 3.38
C VAL A 169 -8.80 24.27 3.19
N SER A 170 -8.10 24.78 4.21
CA SER A 170 -7.40 26.08 4.13
C SER A 170 -6.19 26.03 3.19
N LEU A 171 -5.40 24.94 3.26
CA LEU A 171 -4.27 24.72 2.36
C LEU A 171 -4.74 24.61 0.91
N LEU A 172 -5.77 23.79 0.66
CA LEU A 172 -6.35 23.63 -0.67
C LEU A 172 -6.87 24.98 -1.20
N HIS A 173 -7.47 25.81 -0.34
CA HIS A 173 -8.00 27.12 -0.75
C HIS A 173 -6.89 28.06 -1.23
N ASN A 174 -5.75 28.04 -0.53
CA ASN A 174 -4.57 28.79 -0.91
C ASN A 174 -3.98 28.26 -2.22
N ARG A 175 -3.90 26.93 -2.39
CA ARG A 175 -3.44 26.29 -3.63
C ARG A 175 -4.33 26.64 -4.82
N LEU A 176 -5.66 26.62 -4.66
CA LEU A 176 -6.61 26.99 -5.71
C LEU A 176 -6.45 28.47 -6.12
N LYS A 177 -6.32 29.38 -5.16
CA LYS A 177 -6.05 30.80 -5.43
C LYS A 177 -4.72 30.97 -6.18
N MET A 178 -3.70 30.24 -5.75
CA MET A 178 -2.38 30.26 -6.38
C MET A 178 -2.45 29.76 -7.83
N LEU A 179 -3.13 28.64 -8.08
CA LEU A 179 -3.31 28.09 -9.43
C LEU A 179 -3.95 29.11 -10.36
N ARG A 180 -5.05 29.75 -9.93
CA ARG A 180 -5.74 30.80 -10.71
C ARG A 180 -4.86 32.01 -10.98
N ARG A 181 -3.96 32.37 -10.05
CA ARG A 181 -2.99 33.45 -10.25
C ARG A 181 -1.95 33.06 -11.29
N LEU A 182 -1.40 31.85 -11.19
CA LEU A 182 -0.37 31.36 -12.11
C LEU A 182 -0.87 31.19 -13.54
N ARG A 183 -2.15 30.82 -13.73
CA ARG A 183 -2.80 30.76 -15.07
C ARG A 183 -2.99 32.11 -15.75
N ARG A 184 -2.97 33.20 -14.98
CA ARG A 184 -3.20 34.56 -15.47
C ARG A 184 -1.90 35.34 -15.68
N ALA A 185 -0.78 34.80 -15.20
CA ALA A 185 0.55 35.37 -15.34
C ALA A 185 1.20 34.90 -16.64
#